data_AF-A0A447U8Z5-F1
#
_entry.id   AF-A0A447U8Z5-F1
#
_cell.length_a   1.000
_cell.length_b   1.000
_cell.length_c   1.000
_cell.angle_alpha   90.00
_cell.angle_beta   90.00
_cell.angle_gamma   90.00
#
_symmetry.space_group_name_H-M   'P 1'
#
loop_
_entity.id
_entity.type
_entity.pdbx_description
1 polymer ?
#
loop_
_entity_poly.entity_id
_entity_poly.type
_entity_poly.pdbx_seq_one_letter_code
_entity_poly.pdbx_strand_id
1 'polypeptide(L)'
;MFAYGGIEIIGITAGEAKDPEKSIPRAINSVPMRILVFYVGTLFVIMSIYPWNQVGTNGSPFVLTFQHMGITFAASILNFVVLTASLSAINSDVFGVGRMLHGMAEQGSAPKIFAKTSRRGIPWVTVLVMTIALLFAVYLNYIMPEKRLPGDCFAGDRLRRYGYGL
;
A
#
# COMPACT_ATOMS: atom_id res chain seq x y z
N MET A 1 9.79 -5.55 -0.50
CA MET A 1 8.77 -6.62 -0.41
C MET A 1 7.37 -6.09 -0.66
N PHE A 2 6.93 -5.00 -0.01
CA PHE A 2 5.62 -4.37 -0.24
C PHE A 2 5.33 -3.88 -1.68
N ALA A 3 6.36 -3.55 -2.47
CA ALA A 3 6.18 -3.09 -3.86
C ALA A 3 5.68 -4.17 -4.85
N TYR A 4 5.62 -5.44 -4.43
CA TYR A 4 5.10 -6.55 -5.25
C TYR A 4 3.74 -7.06 -4.75
N GLY A 5 3.18 -6.48 -3.68
CA GLY A 5 1.81 -6.77 -3.26
C GLY A 5 0.82 -6.26 -4.31
N GLY A 6 -0.23 -7.04 -4.58
CA GLY A 6 -1.26 -6.68 -5.56
C GLY A 6 -1.16 -7.38 -6.92
N ILE A 7 -0.10 -8.15 -7.18
CA ILE A 7 -0.05 -9.04 -8.36
C ILE A 7 -1.13 -10.14 -8.24
N GLU A 8 -1.51 -10.51 -7.02
CA GLU A 8 -2.63 -11.40 -6.70
C GLU A 8 -3.98 -10.94 -7.29
N ILE A 9 -4.18 -9.62 -7.44
CA ILE A 9 -5.39 -9.04 -8.01
C ILE A 9 -5.53 -9.45 -9.48
N ILE A 10 -4.43 -9.66 -10.21
CA ILE A 10 -4.44 -10.14 -11.59
C ILE A 10 -5.06 -11.54 -11.66
N GLY A 11 -4.74 -12.40 -10.68
CA GLY A 11 -5.32 -13.75 -10.58
C GLY A 11 -6.80 -13.75 -10.20
N ILE A 12 -7.23 -12.83 -9.34
CA ILE A 12 -8.64 -12.68 -8.97
C ILE A 12 -9.45 -12.12 -10.14
N THR A 13 -8.92 -11.10 -10.81
CA THR A 13 -9.57 -10.43 -11.95
C THR A 13 -9.55 -11.29 -13.22
N ALA A 14 -8.60 -12.23 -13.32
CA ALA A 14 -8.54 -13.21 -14.41
C ALA A 14 -9.84 -14.00 -14.57
N GLY A 15 -10.47 -14.40 -13.46
CA GLY A 15 -11.75 -15.13 -13.48
C GLY A 15 -12.95 -14.31 -13.96
N GLU A 16 -12.77 -13.00 -14.11
CA GLU A 16 -13.81 -12.04 -14.45
C GLU A 16 -13.55 -11.22 -15.70
N ALA A 17 -12.33 -11.33 -16.22
CA ALA A 17 -11.93 -10.62 -17.40
C ALA A 17 -12.79 -11.09 -18.57
N LYS A 18 -13.25 -10.14 -19.38
CA LYS A 18 -14.08 -10.42 -20.56
C LYS A 18 -13.37 -11.31 -21.59
N ASP A 19 -12.04 -11.16 -21.68
CA ASP A 19 -11.13 -11.93 -22.56
C ASP A 19 -9.83 -12.31 -21.83
N PRO A 20 -9.84 -13.35 -20.96
CA PRO A 20 -8.71 -13.69 -20.11
C PRO A 20 -7.49 -14.18 -20.92
N GLU A 21 -7.69 -14.94 -22.00
CA GLU A 21 -6.61 -15.48 -22.85
C GLU A 21 -5.71 -14.40 -23.46
N LYS A 22 -6.24 -13.20 -23.72
CA LYS A 22 -5.46 -12.08 -24.27
C LYS A 22 -5.08 -11.06 -23.20
N SER A 23 -5.97 -10.78 -22.26
CA SER A 23 -5.80 -9.71 -21.28
C SER A 23 -4.77 -10.09 -20.20
N ILE A 24 -4.77 -11.35 -19.75
CA ILE A 24 -3.89 -11.80 -18.68
C ILE A 24 -2.43 -11.85 -19.14
N PRO A 25 -2.06 -12.50 -20.27
CA PRO A 25 -0.66 -12.53 -20.70
C PRO A 25 -0.11 -11.13 -20.99
N ARG A 26 -0.97 -10.25 -21.54
CA ARG A 26 -0.61 -8.85 -21.83
C ARG A 26 -0.40 -8.04 -20.55
N ALA A 27 -1.22 -8.23 -19.52
CA ALA A 27 -1.03 -7.61 -18.21
C ALA A 27 0.25 -8.11 -17.55
N ILE A 28 0.48 -9.43 -17.53
CA ILE A 28 1.68 -10.05 -16.94
C ILE A 28 2.98 -9.51 -17.56
N ASN A 29 3.03 -9.30 -18.87
CA ASN A 29 4.24 -8.79 -19.52
C ASN A 29 4.40 -7.26 -19.38
N SER A 30 3.30 -6.52 -19.34
CA SER A 30 3.36 -5.04 -19.32
C SER A 30 3.50 -4.43 -17.93
N VAL A 31 2.94 -5.06 -16.89
CA VAL A 31 2.96 -4.53 -15.52
C VAL A 31 4.40 -4.47 -14.96
N PRO A 32 5.23 -5.52 -15.02
CA PRO A 32 6.61 -5.47 -14.51
C PRO A 32 7.46 -4.42 -15.22
N MET A 33 7.35 -4.31 -16.54
CA MET A 33 8.06 -3.29 -17.32
C MET A 33 7.68 -1.87 -16.89
N ARG A 34 6.38 -1.61 -16.64
CA ARG A 34 5.93 -0.31 -16.13
C ARG A 34 6.49 -0.04 -14.74
N ILE A 35 6.42 -1.01 -13.82
CA ILE A 35 6.97 -0.86 -12.46
C ILE A 35 8.47 -0.55 -12.53
N LEU A 36 9.23 -1.28 -13.34
CA LEU A 36 10.67 -1.10 -13.50
C LEU A 36 11.01 0.31 -14.02
N VAL A 37 10.32 0.75 -15.08
CA VAL A 37 10.53 2.08 -15.66
C VAL A 37 10.18 3.19 -14.67
N PHE A 38 9.04 3.12 -13.98
CA PHE A 38 8.66 4.13 -12.99
C PHE A 38 9.57 4.11 -11.76
N TYR A 39 10.00 2.94 -11.30
CA TYR A 39 10.87 2.80 -10.13
C TYR A 39 12.27 3.36 -10.41
N VAL A 40 12.91 2.90 -11.48
CA VAL A 40 14.25 3.38 -11.86
C VAL A 40 14.20 4.85 -12.28
N GLY A 41 13.18 5.26 -13.02
CA GLY A 41 13.00 6.65 -13.46
C GLY A 41 12.81 7.62 -12.29
N THR A 42 11.97 7.27 -11.31
CA THR A 42 11.79 8.10 -10.11
C THR A 42 13.06 8.16 -9.27
N LEU A 43 13.75 7.03 -9.06
CA LEU A 43 15.04 6.99 -8.37
C LEU A 43 16.10 7.87 -9.05
N PHE A 44 16.21 7.79 -10.37
CA PHE A 44 17.14 8.62 -11.14
C PHE A 44 16.87 10.11 -10.96
N VAL A 45 15.60 10.53 -11.03
CA VAL A 45 15.19 11.92 -10.81
C VAL A 45 15.50 12.37 -9.39
N ILE A 46 15.17 11.55 -8.38
CA ILE A 46 15.43 11.88 -6.97
C ILE A 46 16.93 12.02 -6.71
N MET A 47 17.74 11.08 -7.21
CA MET A 47 19.20 11.11 -7.05
C MET A 47 19.85 12.28 -7.80
N SER A 48 19.24 12.75 -8.89
CA SER A 48 19.72 13.93 -9.63
C SER A 48 19.41 15.25 -8.91
N ILE A 49 18.32 15.29 -8.12
CA ILE A 49 17.89 16.49 -7.40
C ILE A 49 18.52 16.55 -5.99
N TYR A 50 18.63 15.42 -5.30
CA TYR A 50 19.09 15.38 -3.91
C TYR A 50 20.41 14.62 -3.76
N PRO A 51 21.48 15.26 -3.27
CA PRO A 51 22.76 14.59 -3.11
C PRO A 51 22.63 13.48 -2.06
N TRP A 52 23.04 12.27 -2.46
CA TRP A 52 23.11 11.04 -1.64
C TRP A 52 23.75 11.16 -0.25
N ASN A 53 24.43 12.28 0.04
CA ASN A 53 25.17 12.51 1.28
C ASN A 53 24.35 13.23 2.38
N GLN A 54 23.08 13.60 2.12
CA GLN A 54 22.24 14.31 3.11
C GLN A 54 20.86 13.64 3.34
N VAL A 55 20.68 12.40 2.87
CA VAL A 55 19.39 11.71 2.95
C VAL A 55 19.24 11.12 4.36
N GLY A 56 18.42 11.76 5.21
CA GLY A 56 17.99 11.15 6.48
C GLY A 56 17.82 12.06 7.69
N THR A 57 18.14 13.35 7.63
CA THR A 57 18.19 14.20 8.85
C THR A 57 16.91 14.98 9.14
N ASN A 58 16.01 15.17 8.17
CA ASN A 58 14.69 15.78 8.38
C ASN A 58 13.69 15.14 7.39
N GLY A 59 12.53 14.68 7.85
CA GLY A 59 11.29 14.38 7.08
C GLY A 59 11.36 13.55 5.77
N SER A 60 10.20 13.45 5.08
CA SER A 60 10.11 12.75 3.79
C SER A 60 10.86 13.53 2.70
N PRO A 61 11.86 12.93 2.04
CA PRO A 61 12.73 13.62 1.10
C PRO A 61 11.96 14.22 -0.09
N PHE A 62 10.79 13.68 -0.43
CA PHE A 62 9.93 14.29 -1.45
C PHE A 62 9.41 15.66 -1.02
N VAL A 63 8.77 15.76 0.15
CA VAL A 63 8.11 17.00 0.59
C VAL A 63 9.13 18.11 0.88
N LEU A 64 10.26 17.75 1.48
CA LEU A 64 11.32 18.71 1.81
C LEU A 64 12.04 19.25 0.58
N THR A 65 12.22 18.44 -0.45
CA THR A 65 12.82 18.88 -1.72
C THR A 65 11.97 19.97 -2.38
N PHE A 66 10.64 19.85 -2.35
CA PHE A 66 9.76 20.86 -2.96
C PHE A 66 9.58 22.12 -2.10
N GLN A 67 9.71 22.03 -0.77
CA GLN A 67 9.72 23.21 0.10
C GLN A 67 11.01 24.03 -0.05
N HIS A 68 12.17 23.39 -0.17
CA HIS A 68 13.46 24.09 -0.33
C HIS A 68 13.64 24.74 -1.71
N MET A 69 12.97 24.22 -2.76
CA MET A 69 13.01 24.80 -4.11
C MET A 69 12.08 26.01 -4.31
N GLY A 70 11.33 26.46 -3.29
CA GLY A 70 10.55 27.69 -3.34
C GLY A 70 9.27 27.66 -4.18
N ILE A 71 8.84 26.47 -4.66
CA ILE A 71 7.61 26.31 -5.44
C ILE A 71 6.57 25.57 -4.61
N THR A 72 5.87 26.28 -3.72
CA THR A 72 4.76 25.76 -2.90
C THR A 72 3.69 25.05 -3.74
N PHE A 73 3.55 25.43 -5.01
CA PHE A 73 2.64 24.81 -5.97
C PHE A 73 3.02 23.37 -6.37
N ALA A 74 4.31 23.02 -6.38
CA ALA A 74 4.75 21.67 -6.70
C ALA A 74 4.42 20.68 -5.56
N ALA A 75 4.54 21.14 -4.31
CA ALA A 75 4.16 20.35 -3.14
C ALA A 75 2.66 20.04 -3.10
N SER A 76 1.79 21.00 -3.45
CA SER A 76 0.34 20.78 -3.49
C SER A 76 -0.07 19.82 -4.62
N ILE A 77 0.54 19.94 -5.80
CA ILE A 77 0.31 18.98 -6.91
C ILE A 77 0.70 17.56 -6.48
N LEU A 78 1.85 17.39 -5.84
CA LEU A 78 2.28 16.07 -5.40
C LEU A 78 1.37 15.47 -4.34
N ASN A 79 0.96 16.25 -3.34
CA ASN A 79 -0.02 15.79 -2.36
C ASN A 79 -1.33 15.36 -3.06
N PHE A 80 -1.80 16.12 -4.03
CA PHE A 80 -2.99 15.75 -4.81
C PHE A 80 -2.80 14.43 -5.58
N VAL A 81 -1.66 14.25 -6.25
CA VAL A 81 -1.33 13.01 -6.99
C VAL A 81 -1.23 11.82 -6.04
N VAL A 82 -0.55 11.96 -4.90
CA VAL A 82 -0.37 10.90 -3.91
C VAL A 82 -1.71 10.52 -3.28
N LEU A 83 -2.55 11.48 -2.92
CA LEU A 83 -3.89 11.21 -2.39
C LEU A 83 -4.76 10.49 -3.44
N THR A 84 -4.74 10.95 -4.68
CA THR A 84 -5.52 10.33 -5.78
C THR A 84 -5.03 8.90 -6.07
N ALA A 85 -3.71 8.69 -6.12
CA ALA A 85 -3.12 7.38 -6.29
C ALA A 85 -3.46 6.43 -5.14
N SER A 86 -3.42 6.92 -3.90
CA SER A 86 -3.75 6.15 -2.70
C SER A 86 -5.23 5.74 -2.71
N LEU A 87 -6.14 6.67 -3.04
CA LEU A 87 -7.56 6.37 -3.20
C LEU A 87 -7.83 5.34 -4.30
N SER A 88 -7.12 5.42 -5.42
CA SER A 88 -7.22 4.43 -6.51
C SER A 88 -6.74 3.04 -6.08
N ALA A 89 -5.64 2.97 -5.32
CA ALA A 89 -5.11 1.72 -4.79
C ALA A 89 -6.09 1.08 -3.80
N ILE A 90 -6.60 1.85 -2.83
CA ILE A 90 -7.57 1.39 -1.83
C ILE A 90 -8.81 0.79 -2.51
N ASN A 91 -9.33 1.42 -3.57
CA ASN A 91 -10.49 0.89 -4.28
C ASN A 91 -10.23 -0.50 -4.89
N SER A 92 -9.04 -0.73 -5.43
CA SER A 92 -8.65 -2.03 -6.02
C SER A 92 -8.42 -3.08 -4.94
N ASP A 93 -7.80 -2.69 -3.82
CA ASP A 93 -7.52 -3.59 -2.69
C ASP A 93 -8.81 -4.04 -2.00
N VAL A 94 -9.75 -3.12 -1.76
CA VAL A 94 -11.06 -3.44 -1.17
C VAL A 94 -11.83 -4.41 -2.07
N PHE A 95 -11.76 -4.23 -3.39
CA PHE A 95 -12.36 -5.16 -4.34
C PHE A 95 -11.70 -6.55 -4.28
N GLY A 96 -10.37 -6.61 -4.26
CA GLY A 96 -9.60 -7.86 -4.17
C GLY A 96 -9.88 -8.65 -2.89
N VAL A 97 -9.81 -8.01 -1.74
CA VAL A 97 -10.11 -8.64 -0.44
C VAL A 97 -11.56 -9.09 -0.37
N GLY A 98 -12.49 -8.28 -0.90
CA GLY A 98 -13.90 -8.65 -1.03
C GLY A 98 -14.09 -9.98 -1.75
N ARG A 99 -13.49 -10.12 -2.93
CA ARG A 99 -13.52 -11.32 -3.77
C ARG A 99 -12.90 -12.53 -3.10
N MET A 100 -11.72 -12.33 -2.52
CA MET A 100 -10.97 -13.38 -1.86
C MET A 100 -11.75 -13.93 -0.66
N LEU A 101 -12.27 -13.05 0.20
CA LEU A 101 -13.03 -13.45 1.37
C LEU A 101 -14.38 -14.07 1.01
N HIS A 102 -15.01 -13.59 -0.07
CA HIS A 102 -16.23 -14.19 -0.61
C HIS A 102 -15.98 -15.62 -1.12
N GLY A 103 -14.93 -15.84 -1.92
CA GLY A 103 -14.56 -17.17 -2.39
C GLY A 103 -14.19 -18.13 -1.25
N MET A 104 -13.51 -17.65 -0.20
CA MET A 104 -13.24 -18.45 1.00
C MET A 104 -14.52 -18.80 1.77
N ALA A 105 -15.53 -17.92 1.77
CA ALA A 105 -16.82 -18.17 2.42
C ALA A 105 -17.67 -19.18 1.64
N GLU A 106 -17.61 -19.17 0.31
CA GLU A 106 -18.23 -20.19 -0.55
C GLU A 106 -17.59 -21.58 -0.33
N GLN A 107 -16.26 -21.61 -0.15
CA GLN A 107 -15.52 -22.83 0.18
C GLN A 107 -15.67 -23.28 1.64
N GLY A 108 -16.44 -22.56 2.46
CA GLY A 108 -16.69 -22.89 3.86
C GLY A 108 -15.53 -22.61 4.83
N SER A 109 -14.43 -22.01 4.35
CA SER A 109 -13.26 -21.64 5.16
C SER A 109 -13.41 -20.28 5.86
N ALA A 110 -14.34 -19.44 5.42
CA ALA A 110 -14.71 -18.19 6.09
C ALA A 110 -16.19 -18.20 6.54
N PRO A 111 -16.57 -17.43 7.57
CA PRO A 111 -17.94 -17.35 8.04
C PRO A 111 -18.93 -17.03 6.91
N LYS A 112 -20.07 -17.74 6.87
CA LYS A 112 -21.12 -17.60 5.84
C LYS A 112 -21.65 -16.17 5.66
N ILE A 113 -21.40 -15.29 6.63
CA ILE A 113 -21.77 -13.86 6.57
C ILE A 113 -21.00 -13.17 5.44
N PHE A 114 -19.75 -13.57 5.15
CA PHE A 114 -18.94 -13.04 4.05
C PHE A 114 -19.35 -13.60 2.67
N ALA A 115 -20.17 -14.65 2.62
CA ALA A 115 -20.80 -15.12 1.39
C ALA A 115 -21.97 -14.22 0.95
N LYS A 116 -22.44 -13.29 1.79
CA LYS A 116 -23.54 -12.38 1.43
C LYS A 116 -23.04 -11.23 0.58
N THR A 117 -23.54 -11.14 -0.65
CA THR A 117 -23.30 -10.02 -1.57
C THR A 117 -24.50 -9.07 -1.59
N SER A 118 -24.24 -7.80 -1.87
CA SER A 118 -25.28 -6.80 -2.15
C SER A 118 -25.89 -7.04 -3.54
N ARG A 119 -27.02 -6.37 -3.85
CA ARG A 119 -27.71 -6.45 -5.15
C ARG A 119 -26.84 -6.07 -6.36
N ARG A 120 -25.70 -5.41 -6.11
CA ARG A 120 -24.67 -5.05 -7.10
C ARG A 120 -23.46 -6.00 -7.14
N GLY A 121 -23.52 -7.16 -6.46
CA GLY A 121 -22.43 -8.14 -6.39
C GLY A 121 -21.28 -7.77 -5.44
N ILE A 122 -21.43 -6.71 -4.64
CA ILE A 122 -20.37 -6.22 -3.74
C ILE A 122 -20.51 -6.86 -2.35
N PRO A 123 -19.47 -7.52 -1.80
CA PRO A 123 -19.48 -8.10 -0.46
C PRO A 123 -19.38 -7.00 0.62
N TRP A 124 -20.53 -6.40 0.95
CA TRP A 124 -20.62 -5.22 1.84
C TRP A 124 -20.13 -5.50 3.27
N VAL A 125 -20.26 -6.74 3.74
CA VAL A 125 -19.78 -7.17 5.07
C VAL A 125 -18.26 -7.02 5.16
N THR A 126 -17.54 -7.38 4.09
CA THR A 126 -16.08 -7.24 4.03
C THR A 126 -15.67 -5.77 4.12
N VAL A 127 -16.38 -4.90 3.39
CA VAL A 127 -16.14 -3.44 3.42
C VAL A 127 -16.37 -2.86 4.80
N LEU A 128 -17.45 -3.28 5.48
CA LEU A 128 -17.77 -2.83 6.83
C LEU A 128 -16.68 -3.25 7.83
N VAL A 129 -16.25 -4.51 7.79
CA VAL A 129 -15.20 -5.04 8.67
C VAL A 129 -13.88 -4.31 8.45
N MET A 130 -13.48 -4.10 7.19
CA MET A 130 -12.27 -3.33 6.84
C MET A 130 -12.34 -1.89 7.37
N THR A 131 -13.50 -1.23 7.23
CA THR A 131 -13.71 0.14 7.71
C THR A 131 -13.61 0.21 9.23
N ILE A 132 -14.25 -0.72 9.94
CA ILE A 132 -14.17 -0.79 11.41
C ILE A 132 -12.74 -1.09 11.87
N ALA A 133 -12.04 -2.01 11.20
CA ALA A 133 -10.65 -2.34 11.51
C ALA A 133 -9.72 -1.13 11.31
N LEU A 134 -9.90 -0.36 10.23
CA LEU A 134 -9.16 0.88 9.99
C LEU A 134 -9.46 1.95 11.04
N LEU A 135 -10.74 2.16 11.37
CA LEU A 135 -11.14 3.10 12.43
C LEU A 135 -10.55 2.70 13.78
N PHE A 136 -10.54 1.39 14.08
CA PHE A 136 -9.94 0.87 15.30
C PHE A 136 -8.41 1.04 15.29
N ALA A 137 -7.74 0.84 14.16
CA ALA A 137 -6.31 1.07 14.00
C ALA A 137 -5.95 2.56 14.20
N VAL A 138 -6.75 3.48 13.62
CA VAL A 138 -6.60 4.93 13.82
C VAL A 138 -6.84 5.31 15.28
N TYR A 139 -7.87 4.74 15.90
CA TYR A 139 -8.17 4.96 17.32
C TYR A 139 -7.04 4.45 18.23
N LEU A 140 -6.50 3.26 17.95
CA LEU A 140 -5.32 2.72 18.64
C LEU A 140 -4.09 3.57 18.44
N ASN A 141 -3.85 4.09 17.22
CA ASN A 141 -2.75 5.00 16.94
C ASN A 141 -2.84 6.30 17.76
N TYR A 142 -4.06 6.80 17.97
CA TYR A 142 -4.29 7.97 18.81
C TYR A 142 -4.00 7.71 20.30
N ILE A 143 -4.28 6.49 20.78
CA ILE A 143 -4.06 6.08 22.17
C ILE A 143 -2.59 5.65 22.43
N MET A 144 -1.89 5.10 21.43
CA MET A 144 -0.47 4.75 21.48
C MET A 144 0.36 5.71 20.58
N PRO A 145 0.67 6.92 21.05
CA PRO A 145 1.61 7.80 20.36
C PRO A 145 3.02 7.21 20.42
N GLU A 146 3.49 6.68 19.28
CA GLU A 146 4.87 6.33 18.81
C GLU A 146 5.95 5.79 19.76
N LYS A 147 5.77 5.75 21.08
CA LYS A 147 6.86 5.46 22.03
C LYS A 147 7.02 4.00 22.44
N ARG A 148 6.23 3.08 21.90
CA ARG A 148 6.28 1.65 22.26
C ARG A 148 5.68 0.81 21.13
N LEU A 149 6.33 0.78 19.97
CA LEU A 149 6.13 -0.38 19.09
C LEU A 149 7.00 -1.52 19.66
N PRO A 150 6.49 -2.76 19.76
CA PRO A 150 7.27 -3.89 20.29
C PRO A 150 8.54 -4.19 19.47
N GLY A 151 8.71 -3.60 18.29
CA GLY A 151 9.97 -3.63 17.53
C GLY A 151 11.14 -2.93 18.23
N ASP A 152 10.89 -1.93 19.07
CA ASP A 152 11.92 -1.19 19.81
C ASP A 152 12.50 -2.03 20.95
N CYS A 153 11.67 -2.90 21.54
CA CYS A 153 12.10 -3.87 22.56
C CYS A 153 13.02 -4.93 21.96
N PHE A 154 12.71 -5.41 20.75
CA PHE A 154 13.57 -6.35 20.01
C PHE A 154 14.85 -5.71 19.43
N ALA A 155 14.83 -4.40 19.15
CA ALA A 155 16.00 -3.66 18.70
C ALA A 155 16.93 -3.33 19.87
N GLY A 156 16.40 -2.91 21.02
CA GLY A 156 17.15 -2.60 22.22
C GLY A 156 17.91 -3.81 22.79
N ASP A 157 17.27 -4.98 22.81
CA ASP A 157 17.91 -6.23 23.25
C ASP A 157 18.97 -6.75 22.27
N ARG A 158 18.83 -6.44 20.97
CA ARG A 158 19.87 -6.77 19.97
C ARG A 158 21.07 -5.83 20.10
N LEU A 159 20.83 -4.53 20.32
CA LEU A 159 21.89 -3.53 20.46
C LEU A 159 22.69 -3.72 21.76
N ARG A 160 22.03 -4.09 22.87
CA ARG A 160 22.72 -4.51 24.11
C ARG A 160 23.58 -5.77 23.91
N ARG A 161 23.16 -6.70 23.05
CA ARG A 161 23.94 -7.89 22.70
C ARG A 161 25.16 -7.60 21.83
N TYR A 162 25.18 -6.48 21.11
CA TYR A 162 26.27 -6.06 20.22
C TYR A 162 27.21 -5.01 20.83
N GLY A 163 27.11 -4.72 22.13
CA GLY A 163 28.13 -3.97 22.87
C GLY A 163 28.25 -2.48 22.52
N TYR A 164 27.27 -1.89 21.83
CA TYR A 164 27.20 -0.44 21.67
C TYR A 164 26.42 0.16 22.83
N GLY A 165 27.16 0.57 23.86
CA GLY A 165 26.64 1.35 24.99
C GLY A 165 26.32 2.78 24.55
N LEU A 166 25.14 3.26 24.99
CA LEU A 166 24.89 4.69 25.20
C LEU A 166 25.60 5.12 26.50
#